data_AF-A0A7S2MZS2-F1
#
_entry.id   AF-A0A7S2MZS2-F1
#
_cell.length_a   1.000
_cell.length_b   1.000
_cell.length_c   1.000
_cell.angle_alpha   90.00
_cell.angle_beta   90.00
_cell.angle_gamma   90.00
#
_symmetry.space_group_name_H-M   'P 1'
#
loop_
_entity.id
_entity.type
_entity.pdbx_description
1 polymer ?
#
loop_
_entity_poly.entity_id
_entity_poly.type
_entity_poly.pdbx_seq_one_letter_code
_entity_poly.pdbx_strand_id
1 'polypeptide(L)'
;GMVTDGMENIRNLYSGYGDMPPWGKGPQQGPIHQRGRKYIDEEFPLLDSFIKCSVHRYVGADSEGKINVEANEKEEVIDDGGETVGAREERNLRNKKDSLGSHSQAEKMQIYASALIVFLMFIYIFTIRVAKKKGRKSN
;
A
#
# COMPACT_ATOMS: atom_id res chain seq x y z
N GLY A 1 -13.13 -23.22 8.50
CA GLY A 1 -14.20 -22.95 7.53
C GLY A 1 -14.72 -24.26 6.98
N MET A 2 -15.89 -24.26 6.35
CA MET A 2 -16.43 -25.42 5.65
C MET A 2 -16.97 -24.98 4.30
N VAL A 3 -16.90 -25.86 3.30
CA VAL A 3 -17.53 -25.59 1.99
C VAL A 3 -19.04 -25.73 2.18
N THR A 4 -19.78 -24.66 1.89
CA THR A 4 -21.24 -24.64 2.07
C THR A 4 -21.99 -25.03 0.80
N ASP A 5 -21.35 -24.96 -0.37
CA ASP A 5 -21.99 -25.25 -1.66
C ASP A 5 -20.95 -25.63 -2.74
N GLY A 6 -21.38 -26.24 -3.84
CA GLY A 6 -20.57 -26.49 -5.04
C GLY A 6 -19.56 -27.64 -4.96
N MET A 7 -19.69 -28.53 -3.97
CA MET A 7 -18.77 -29.66 -3.78
C MET A 7 -18.77 -30.66 -4.95
N GLU A 8 -19.87 -30.75 -5.69
CA GLU A 8 -19.97 -31.55 -6.91
C GLU A 8 -19.00 -31.09 -8.00
N ASN A 9 -18.73 -29.79 -8.11
CA ASN A 9 -17.76 -29.26 -9.07
C ASN A 9 -16.35 -29.71 -8.74
N ILE A 10 -16.01 -29.77 -7.45
CA ILE A 10 -14.69 -30.23 -6.98
C ILE A 10 -14.44 -31.68 -7.38
N ARG A 11 -15.47 -32.52 -7.38
CA ARG A 11 -15.35 -33.93 -7.77
C ARG A 11 -15.09 -34.12 -9.27
N ASN A 12 -15.35 -33.10 -10.08
CA ASN A 12 -15.16 -33.14 -11.52
C ASN A 12 -13.78 -32.61 -11.95
N LEU A 13 -12.96 -32.09 -11.02
CA LEU A 13 -11.61 -31.64 -11.32
C LEU A 13 -10.73 -32.81 -11.76
N TYR A 14 -9.77 -32.55 -12.64
CA TYR A 14 -8.83 -33.55 -13.11
C TYR A 14 -8.00 -34.13 -11.96
N SER A 15 -8.15 -35.44 -11.72
CA SER A 15 -7.52 -36.14 -10.59
C SER A 15 -6.29 -36.98 -10.98
N GLY A 16 -5.92 -37.02 -12.28
CA GLY A 16 -4.93 -37.96 -12.79
C GLY A 16 -3.48 -37.73 -12.34
N TYR A 17 -3.13 -36.53 -11.88
CA TYR A 17 -1.79 -36.25 -11.34
C TYR A 17 -1.65 -36.62 -9.85
N GLY A 18 -2.76 -36.64 -9.12
CA GLY A 18 -2.77 -36.93 -7.67
C GLY A 18 -1.98 -35.91 -6.84
N ASP A 19 -1.53 -36.35 -5.67
CA ASP A 19 -0.79 -35.51 -4.72
C ASP A 19 0.64 -35.20 -5.17
N MET A 20 1.27 -34.23 -4.51
CA MET A 20 2.68 -33.92 -4.69
C MET A 20 3.59 -35.14 -4.35
N PRO A 21 4.74 -35.32 -5.04
CA PRO A 21 5.76 -36.27 -4.64
C PRO A 21 6.18 -36.14 -3.16
N PRO A 22 6.58 -37.24 -2.49
CA PRO A 22 6.82 -38.57 -3.04
C PRO A 22 5.56 -39.45 -3.17
N TRP A 23 4.42 -39.02 -2.65
CA TRP A 23 3.22 -39.86 -2.54
C TRP A 23 2.29 -39.79 -3.76
N GLY A 24 2.55 -38.86 -4.68
CA GLY A 24 1.87 -38.81 -5.97
C GLY A 24 2.76 -38.21 -7.06
N LYS A 25 2.12 -37.82 -8.16
CA LYS A 25 2.77 -37.27 -9.36
C LYS A 25 2.39 -35.82 -9.63
N GLY A 26 1.83 -35.13 -8.64
CA GLY A 26 1.37 -33.75 -8.73
C GLY A 26 2.50 -32.72 -8.75
N PRO A 27 2.15 -31.43 -8.94
CA PRO A 27 3.10 -30.33 -9.00
C PRO A 27 3.98 -30.22 -7.75
N GLN A 28 5.26 -29.90 -7.94
CA GLN A 28 6.22 -29.70 -6.84
C GLN A 28 6.31 -28.22 -6.44
N GLN A 29 6.37 -27.93 -5.14
CA GLN A 29 6.44 -26.55 -4.63
C GLN A 29 7.64 -25.74 -5.15
N GLY A 30 8.82 -26.36 -5.25
CA GLY A 30 10.05 -25.66 -5.70
C GLY A 30 9.92 -25.08 -7.11
N PRO A 31 9.61 -25.90 -8.14
CA PRO A 31 9.34 -25.41 -9.48
C PRO A 31 8.19 -24.39 -9.58
N ILE A 32 7.13 -24.55 -8.79
CA ILE A 32 6.04 -23.53 -8.71
C ILE A 32 6.62 -22.18 -8.29
N HIS A 33 7.45 -22.14 -7.25
CA HIS A 33 8.06 -20.90 -6.78
C HIS A 33 9.00 -20.25 -7.81
N GLN A 34 9.76 -21.06 -8.55
CA GLN A 34 10.78 -20.57 -9.49
C GLN A 34 10.22 -20.19 -10.87
N ARG A 35 9.26 -20.96 -11.39
CA ARG A 35 8.73 -20.85 -12.76
C ARG A 35 7.28 -20.36 -12.79
N GLY A 36 6.60 -20.35 -11.66
CA GLY A 36 5.22 -19.91 -11.54
C GLY A 36 4.27 -20.69 -12.44
N ARG A 37 3.30 -19.97 -13.01
CA ARG A 37 2.24 -20.54 -13.85
C ARG A 37 2.77 -21.32 -15.06
N LYS A 38 3.90 -20.89 -15.65
CA LYS A 38 4.50 -21.55 -16.81
C LYS A 38 4.84 -23.03 -16.55
N TYR A 39 5.31 -23.37 -15.35
CA TYR A 39 5.58 -24.76 -14.97
C TYR A 39 4.32 -25.61 -14.96
N ILE A 40 3.22 -25.06 -14.45
CA ILE A 40 1.92 -25.75 -14.42
C ILE A 40 1.40 -25.97 -15.84
N ASP A 41 1.45 -24.96 -16.70
CA ASP A 41 0.96 -25.08 -18.07
C ASP A 41 1.78 -26.09 -18.91
N GLU A 42 3.10 -26.12 -18.71
CA GLU A 42 4.00 -27.01 -19.48
C GLU A 42 3.99 -28.46 -18.98
N GLU A 43 4.00 -28.68 -17.66
CA GLU A 43 4.16 -30.03 -17.08
C GLU A 43 2.85 -30.65 -16.60
N PHE A 44 1.82 -29.83 -16.36
CA PHE A 44 0.52 -30.26 -15.84
C PHE A 44 -0.65 -29.66 -16.65
N PRO A 45 -0.66 -29.80 -18.00
CA PRO A 45 -1.62 -29.13 -18.88
C PRO A 45 -3.08 -29.54 -18.67
N LEU A 46 -3.34 -30.65 -17.99
CA LEU A 46 -4.69 -31.14 -17.71
C LEU A 46 -5.27 -30.60 -16.39
N LEU A 47 -4.52 -29.82 -15.61
CA LEU A 47 -5.06 -29.22 -14.40
C LEU A 47 -6.08 -28.13 -14.73
N ASP A 48 -7.22 -28.22 -14.07
CA ASP A 48 -8.21 -27.15 -14.07
C ASP A 48 -7.64 -25.86 -13.46
N SER A 49 -8.16 -24.72 -13.91
CA SER A 49 -7.69 -23.41 -13.49
C SER A 49 -8.86 -22.50 -13.15
N PHE A 50 -8.73 -21.76 -12.04
CA PHE A 50 -9.72 -20.76 -11.68
C PHE A 50 -9.58 -19.54 -12.61
N ILE A 51 -10.69 -19.15 -13.23
CA ILE A 51 -10.75 -17.95 -14.09
C ILE A 51 -10.94 -16.69 -13.22
N LYS A 52 -11.72 -16.81 -12.14
CA LYS A 52 -12.03 -15.72 -11.21
C LYS A 52 -12.22 -16.28 -9.81
N CYS A 53 -11.77 -15.52 -8.82
CA CYS A 53 -12.02 -15.76 -7.39
C CYS A 53 -12.39 -14.43 -6.74
N SER A 54 -13.37 -14.41 -5.84
CA SER A 54 -13.73 -13.24 -5.04
C SER A 54 -13.88 -13.63 -3.58
N VAL A 55 -13.44 -12.73 -2.69
CA VAL A 55 -13.53 -12.92 -1.24
C VAL A 55 -14.52 -11.91 -0.69
N HIS A 56 -15.56 -12.41 -0.01
CA HIS A 56 -16.56 -11.57 0.64
C HIS A 56 -16.43 -11.75 2.16
N ARG A 57 -16.09 -10.66 2.86
CA ARG A 57 -16.10 -10.63 4.32
C ARG A 57 -17.48 -10.16 4.79
N TYR A 58 -18.26 -11.08 5.33
CA TYR A 58 -19.49 -10.70 6.02
C TYR A 58 -19.13 -10.18 7.41
N VAL A 59 -19.29 -8.88 7.64
CA VAL A 59 -19.34 -8.32 8.98
C VAL A 59 -20.70 -8.71 9.54
N GLY A 60 -20.72 -9.46 10.65
CA GLY A 60 -21.96 -9.99 11.22
C GLY A 60 -22.99 -8.88 11.41
N ALA A 61 -24.24 -9.16 11.00
CA ALA A 61 -25.38 -8.34 11.38
C ALA A 61 -25.39 -8.19 12.90
N ASP A 62 -25.61 -6.98 13.37
CA ASP A 62 -25.97 -6.75 14.76
C ASP A 62 -27.26 -7.51 15.10
N SER A 63 -27.57 -7.61 16.39
CA SER A 63 -28.76 -8.29 16.92
C SER A 63 -30.11 -7.77 16.39
N GLU A 64 -30.12 -6.77 15.51
CA GLU A 64 -31.30 -6.22 14.85
C GLU A 64 -31.49 -6.70 13.41
N GLY A 65 -30.60 -7.55 12.87
CA GLY A 65 -30.76 -8.11 11.53
C GLY A 65 -30.54 -7.11 10.39
N LYS A 66 -29.84 -6.00 10.64
CA LYS A 66 -29.47 -5.05 9.58
C LYS A 66 -28.18 -5.50 8.90
N ILE A 67 -28.29 -5.76 7.59
CA ILE A 67 -27.13 -5.99 6.74
C ILE A 67 -26.48 -4.63 6.48
N ASN A 68 -25.30 -4.38 7.06
CA ASN A 68 -24.47 -3.25 6.65
C ASN A 68 -23.84 -3.58 5.30
N VAL A 69 -24.59 -3.30 4.22
CA VAL A 69 -24.05 -3.32 2.86
C VAL A 69 -23.24 -2.04 2.66
N GLU A 70 -22.05 -1.99 3.28
CA GLU A 70 -21.00 -1.14 2.73
C GLU A 70 -20.41 -1.88 1.53
N ALA A 71 -20.98 -1.58 0.37
CA ALA A 71 -20.49 -2.01 -0.92
C ALA A 71 -19.00 -1.68 -1.05
N ASN A 72 -18.15 -2.70 -0.98
CA ASN A 72 -16.81 -2.65 -1.56
C ASN A 72 -16.82 -3.55 -2.79
N GLU A 73 -17.34 -3.01 -3.89
CA GLU A 73 -16.83 -3.34 -5.22
C GLU A 73 -15.40 -2.79 -5.31
N LYS A 74 -14.45 -3.48 -4.68
CA LYS A 74 -13.03 -3.31 -4.97
C LYS A 74 -12.48 -4.69 -5.22
N GLU A 75 -12.12 -4.90 -6.47
CA GLU A 75 -11.43 -6.07 -6.96
C GLU A 75 -10.06 -6.14 -6.24
N GLU A 76 -10.02 -6.82 -5.09
CA GLU A 76 -8.79 -7.08 -4.34
C GLU A 76 -8.04 -8.23 -5.03
N VAL A 77 -7.02 -7.88 -5.82
CA VAL A 77 -5.99 -8.80 -6.25
C VAL A 77 -5.11 -9.12 -5.04
N ILE A 78 -5.09 -10.37 -4.61
CA ILE A 78 -4.31 -10.86 -3.47
C ILE A 78 -3.00 -11.46 -4.00
N ASP A 79 -1.85 -10.88 -3.60
CA ASP A 79 -0.51 -11.42 -3.85
C ASP A 79 -0.14 -12.43 -2.74
N ASP A 80 0.60 -13.49 -3.08
CA ASP A 80 0.92 -14.71 -2.30
C ASP A 80 1.75 -14.47 -1.01
N GLY A 81 1.81 -13.23 -0.52
CA GLY A 81 2.51 -12.80 0.68
C GLY A 81 1.63 -12.50 1.89
N GLY A 82 0.31 -12.71 1.82
CA GLY A 82 -0.59 -12.54 2.97
C GLY A 82 -0.72 -11.09 3.46
N GLU A 83 -0.62 -10.11 2.56
CA GLU A 83 -0.79 -8.70 2.89
C GLU A 83 -1.72 -8.03 1.87
N THR A 84 -2.82 -7.42 2.34
CA THR A 84 -3.78 -6.77 1.45
C THR A 84 -3.11 -5.58 0.76
N VAL A 85 -3.28 -5.45 -0.56
CA VAL A 85 -2.69 -4.36 -1.37
C VAL A 85 -3.12 -3.00 -0.81
N GLY A 86 -4.32 -2.89 -0.23
CA GLY A 86 -4.79 -1.70 0.47
C GLY A 86 -3.97 -1.31 1.71
N ALA A 87 -3.53 -2.28 2.53
CA ALA A 87 -2.68 -2.01 3.69
C ALA A 87 -1.24 -1.64 3.30
N ARG A 88 -0.77 -2.11 2.14
CA ARG A 88 0.52 -1.72 1.55
C ARG A 88 0.45 -0.33 0.92
N GLU A 89 -0.64 0.01 0.25
CA GLU A 89 -0.85 1.32 -0.35
C GLU A 89 -1.05 2.41 0.72
N GLU A 90 -1.83 2.16 1.77
CA GLU A 90 -1.95 3.10 2.90
C GLU A 90 -0.64 3.29 3.66
N ARG A 91 0.15 2.24 3.90
CA ARG A 91 1.51 2.40 4.48
C ARG A 91 2.46 3.13 3.54
N ASN A 92 2.39 2.90 2.23
CA ASN A 92 3.19 3.63 1.25
C ASN A 92 2.78 5.10 1.17
N LEU A 93 1.48 5.43 1.25
CA LEU A 93 0.98 6.80 1.32
C LEU A 93 1.30 7.48 2.67
N ARG A 94 1.28 6.75 3.78
CA ARG A 94 1.69 7.25 5.11
C ARG A 94 3.19 7.54 5.12
N ASN A 95 4.01 6.58 4.70
CA ASN A 95 5.46 6.76 4.56
C ASN A 95 5.82 7.87 3.57
N LYS A 96 5.07 8.03 2.47
CA LYS A 96 5.25 9.12 1.50
C LYS A 96 4.78 10.48 2.04
N LYS A 97 3.72 10.53 2.86
CA LYS A 97 3.30 11.75 3.57
C LYS A 97 4.30 12.17 4.63
N ASP A 98 4.86 11.21 5.35
CA ASP A 98 5.87 11.44 6.38
C ASP A 98 7.20 11.89 5.75
N SER A 99 7.56 11.37 4.57
CA SER A 99 8.73 11.83 3.80
C SER A 99 8.53 13.20 3.12
N LEU A 100 7.33 13.51 2.60
CA LEU A 100 7.02 14.85 2.07
C LEU A 100 6.90 15.90 3.18
N GLY A 101 6.42 15.50 4.36
CA GLY A 101 6.31 16.35 5.53
C GLY A 101 7.65 16.79 6.09
N SER A 102 8.67 15.92 6.07
CA SER A 102 10.01 16.26 6.56
C SER A 102 10.78 17.15 5.57
N HIS A 103 10.66 16.90 4.26
CA HIS A 103 11.27 17.76 3.23
C HIS A 103 10.64 19.17 3.21
N SER A 104 9.30 19.26 3.40
CA SER A 104 8.60 20.55 3.45
C SER A 104 8.86 21.33 4.74
N GLN A 105 9.07 20.67 5.89
CA GLN A 105 9.43 21.34 7.15
C GLN A 105 10.83 21.96 7.09
N ALA A 106 11.82 21.26 6.52
CA ALA A 106 13.18 21.76 6.39
C ALA A 106 13.26 22.98 5.45
N GLU A 107 12.54 22.96 4.32
CA GLU A 107 12.47 24.10 3.39
C GLU A 107 11.77 25.32 4.03
N LYS A 108 10.68 25.10 4.77
CA LYS A 108 10.00 26.18 5.51
C LYS A 108 10.94 26.81 6.53
N MET A 109 11.73 26.02 7.27
CA MET A 109 12.72 26.55 8.21
C MET A 109 13.81 27.39 7.53
N GLN A 110 14.29 27.00 6.34
CA GLN A 110 15.28 27.79 5.59
C GLN A 110 14.71 29.13 5.11
N ILE A 111 13.46 29.14 4.62
CA ILE A 111 12.78 30.37 4.21
C ILE A 111 12.65 31.33 5.40
N TYR A 112 12.21 30.86 6.57
CA TYR A 112 12.12 31.71 7.77
C TYR A 112 13.47 32.21 8.25
N ALA A 113 14.52 31.39 8.20
CA ALA A 113 15.87 31.80 8.58
C ALA A 113 16.41 32.93 7.67
N SER A 114 16.22 32.81 6.35
CA SER A 114 16.61 33.85 5.39
C SER A 114 15.81 35.15 5.57
N ALA A 115 14.50 35.05 5.79
CA ALA A 115 13.64 36.20 6.05
C ALA A 115 14.03 36.93 7.35
N LEU A 116 14.39 36.18 8.40
CA LEU A 116 14.86 36.75 9.67
C LEU A 116 16.17 37.52 9.50
N ILE A 117 17.14 36.99 8.76
CA ILE A 117 18.42 37.65 8.49
C ILE A 117 18.21 38.96 7.74
N VAL A 118 17.37 38.95 6.70
CA VAL A 118 17.02 40.16 5.94
C VAL A 118 16.33 41.19 6.84
N PHE A 119 15.40 40.76 7.69
CA PHE A 119 14.72 41.65 8.63
C PHE A 119 15.67 42.31 9.64
N LEU A 120 16.62 41.54 10.20
CA LEU A 120 17.65 42.07 11.09
C LEU A 120 18.59 43.04 10.37
N MET A 121 18.96 42.77 9.12
CA MET A 121 19.74 43.71 8.28
C MET A 121 18.98 45.02 8.05
N PHE A 122 17.67 44.98 7.80
CA PHE A 122 16.85 46.18 7.67
C PHE A 122 16.82 47.01 8.96
N ILE A 123 16.64 46.36 10.11
CA ILE A 123 16.70 47.03 11.42
C ILE A 123 18.07 47.66 11.62
N TYR A 124 19.16 46.95 11.33
CA TYR A 124 20.52 47.46 11.47
C TYR A 124 20.81 48.67 10.56
N ILE A 125 20.38 48.63 9.31
CA ILE A 125 20.51 49.77 8.40
C ILE A 125 19.64 50.95 8.87
N PHE A 126 18.45 50.67 9.40
CA PHE A 126 17.55 51.67 9.94
C PHE A 126 18.14 52.37 11.16
N THR A 127 18.73 51.63 12.11
CA THR A 127 19.39 52.21 13.29
C THR A 127 20.57 53.09 12.90
N ILE A 128 21.40 52.67 11.93
CA ILE A 128 22.47 53.51 11.37
C ILE A 128 21.92 54.79 10.74
N ARG A 129 20.86 54.70 9.93
CA ARG A 129 20.25 55.89 9.29
C ARG A 129 19.67 56.86 10.33
N VAL A 130 19.00 56.34 11.36
CA VAL A 130 18.47 57.17 12.45
C VAL A 130 19.60 57.85 13.22
N ALA A 131 20.69 57.16 13.52
CA ALA A 131 21.87 57.73 14.16
C ALA A 131 22.52 58.83 13.30
N LYS A 132 22.68 58.59 11.98
CA LYS A 132 23.21 59.60 11.03
C LYS A 132 22.32 60.84 10.91
N LYS A 133 21.00 60.68 11.01
CA LYS A 133 20.04 61.80 10.96
C LYS A 133 20.09 62.67 12.22
N LYS A 134 20.40 62.11 13.40
CA LYS A 134 20.62 62.88 14.63
C LYS A 134 21.92 63.68 14.61
N GLY A 135 23.01 63.14 14.06
CA GLY A 135 24.30 63.84 13.95
C GLY A 135 24.32 65.05 13.00
N ARG A 136 23.32 65.17 12.11
CA ARG A 136 23.25 66.24 11.09
C ARG A 136 22.37 67.45 11.50
N LYS A 137 21.79 67.43 12.71
CA LYS A 137 21.04 68.57 13.31
C LYS A 137 21.83 69.34 14.38
N SER A 138 23.11 69.02 14.56
CA SER A 138 23.98 69.58 15.61
C SER A 138 25.16 70.39 15.05
N ASN A 139 25.08 70.87 13.80
CA ASN A 139 25.96 71.91 13.25
C ASN A 139 25.08 72.95 12.56
#